data_AF-A0A8J5UCP4-F1
#
_entry.id   AF-A0A8J5UCP4-F1
#
_cell.length_a   1.000
_cell.length_b   1.000
_cell.length_c   1.000
_cell.angle_alpha   90.00
_cell.angle_beta   90.00
_cell.angle_gamma   90.00
#
_symmetry.space_group_name_H-M   'P 1'
#
loop_
_entity.id
_entity.type
_entity.pdbx_description
1 polymer ?
#
loop_
_entity_poly.entity_id
_entity_poly.type
_entity_poly.pdbx_seq_one_letter_code
_entity_poly.pdbx_strand_id
1 'polypeptide(L)'
;MATSHSSATSTTPSRNGNGRVTSPDTTPCTSQAPVATPPKRHPHRIYQPAKNSLYDIFQQHAGTALFVRPICWTDLHAQLLGVRWEELPPCDTPQPTISPATPPSRGHLSPSNTIIILSNALTQILLPDPMHPIFTSIAVKTALMRLWPKTFSKPHYLPEFHLYFGGLVYRDAVPAQIMWNFPSDEMKSSYSSFRSVSTRPAESFNISTQFPPGQSHAGLPMVCYVGKTQLASVRNNSFRLACGLGRSWNEPVFRLQQLRARMLVPSNLDHDAHFVGIFLGMAQKHFYPSPLINGRRDSRISPEQGIPPCPNFHDLKLRILTHDTDTLEFIVYTGYVTKEFLEKFHDPFKAPLDDDDAAVSGLKIEYTRVPIWPILGLRERLGKALGQEVVGAFNPGDIETWEKEPE
;
A
#
# COMPACT_ATOMS: atom_id res chain seq x y z
N MET A 1 -24.28 67.77 17.36
CA MET A 1 -24.30 68.90 16.41
C MET A 1 -24.61 68.34 15.03
N ALA A 2 -25.71 68.86 14.43
CA ALA A 2 -26.19 68.76 13.04
C ALA A 2 -26.25 67.34 12.41
N THR A 3 -27.38 66.63 12.21
CA THR A 3 -28.73 66.90 11.64
C THR A 3 -28.79 67.40 10.20
N SER A 4 -29.27 66.53 9.28
CA SER A 4 -30.34 66.79 8.28
C SER A 4 -30.55 65.49 7.45
N HIS A 5 -31.70 64.77 7.46
CA HIS A 5 -33.07 65.11 7.04
C HIS A 5 -33.15 65.65 5.60
N SER A 6 -34.05 65.27 4.68
CA SER A 6 -35.17 64.32 4.62
C SER A 6 -35.79 64.41 3.20
N SER A 7 -36.67 63.45 2.85
CA SER A 7 -37.95 63.60 2.09
C SER A 7 -37.94 64.02 0.60
N ALA A 8 -38.90 63.67 -0.26
CA ALA A 8 -40.00 62.70 -0.28
C ALA A 8 -40.62 62.70 -1.71
N THR A 9 -41.34 61.63 -2.06
CA THR A 9 -42.56 61.53 -2.91
C THR A 9 -42.72 62.38 -4.19
N SER A 10 -43.14 61.75 -5.31
CA SER A 10 -44.58 61.61 -5.70
C SER A 10 -44.78 61.21 -7.19
N THR A 11 -45.61 60.19 -7.41
CA THR A 11 -46.67 59.95 -8.42
C THR A 11 -46.60 60.37 -9.92
N THR A 12 -47.05 59.40 -10.75
CA THR A 12 -47.49 59.31 -12.18
C THR A 12 -48.50 60.38 -12.70
N PRO A 13 -49.10 60.36 -13.94
CA PRO A 13 -48.97 59.55 -15.20
C PRO A 13 -49.05 60.38 -16.55
N SER A 14 -48.99 59.72 -17.73
CA SER A 14 -49.78 60.00 -18.99
C SER A 14 -49.11 59.26 -20.19
N ARG A 15 -49.71 58.32 -20.95
CA ARG A 15 -50.86 58.30 -21.90
C ARG A 15 -50.66 59.14 -23.19
N ASN A 16 -50.42 58.48 -24.33
CA ASN A 16 -51.24 58.45 -25.57
C ASN A 16 -50.46 57.96 -26.80
N GLY A 17 -51.15 57.28 -27.73
CA GLY A 17 -50.63 56.94 -29.06
C GLY A 17 -51.31 55.76 -29.77
N ASN A 18 -52.52 55.98 -30.30
CA ASN A 18 -53.36 55.02 -31.04
C ASN A 18 -52.86 54.64 -32.45
N GLY A 19 -53.34 53.48 -32.94
CA GLY A 19 -53.50 53.12 -34.37
C GLY A 19 -53.62 51.59 -34.55
N ARG A 20 -54.81 50.94 -34.44
CA ARG A 20 -55.86 50.68 -35.47
C ARG A 20 -55.23 50.09 -36.76
N VAL A 21 -55.60 48.98 -37.41
CA VAL A 21 -56.78 48.10 -37.66
C VAL A 21 -56.17 46.82 -38.33
N THR A 22 -56.62 45.55 -38.24
CA THR A 22 -57.77 44.88 -38.90
C THR A 22 -57.68 43.37 -38.60
N SER A 23 -58.79 42.72 -38.26
CA SER A 23 -59.03 41.27 -38.47
C SER A 23 -59.86 41.10 -39.77
N PRO A 24 -59.94 39.89 -40.37
CA PRO A 24 -60.99 38.96 -39.93
C PRO A 24 -60.66 37.45 -40.00
N ASP A 25 -61.38 36.70 -39.16
CA ASP A 25 -61.91 35.33 -39.25
C ASP A 25 -61.09 34.17 -39.84
N THR A 26 -61.06 33.01 -39.14
CA THR A 26 -61.76 31.75 -39.52
C THR A 26 -61.44 30.60 -38.53
N THR A 27 -62.51 29.88 -38.10
CA THR A 27 -62.66 28.51 -37.52
C THR A 27 -62.01 28.03 -36.20
N PRO A 28 -62.78 27.28 -35.35
CA PRO A 28 -62.26 26.56 -34.19
C PRO A 28 -61.84 25.13 -34.57
N CYS A 29 -60.61 24.72 -34.25
CA CYS A 29 -60.17 23.33 -34.37
C CYS A 29 -59.74 22.80 -33.00
N THR A 30 -60.50 21.81 -32.54
CA THR A 30 -60.24 21.00 -31.36
C THR A 30 -58.88 20.32 -31.45
N SER A 31 -58.05 20.50 -30.42
CA SER A 31 -56.93 19.59 -30.14
C SER A 31 -56.72 19.55 -28.64
N GLN A 32 -57.29 18.52 -28.00
CA GLN A 32 -56.95 18.15 -26.63
C GLN A 32 -55.50 17.64 -26.63
N ALA A 33 -54.62 18.30 -25.89
CA ALA A 33 -53.29 17.78 -25.61
C ALA A 33 -53.40 16.56 -24.69
N PRO A 34 -52.64 15.47 -24.94
CA PRO A 34 -52.68 14.30 -24.07
C PRO A 34 -52.08 14.66 -22.71
N VAL A 35 -52.83 14.38 -21.65
CA VAL A 35 -52.37 14.50 -20.27
C VAL A 35 -51.20 13.53 -20.09
N ALA A 36 -49.98 14.09 -19.98
CA ALA A 36 -48.79 13.32 -19.66
C ALA A 36 -48.96 12.71 -18.26
N THR A 37 -49.02 11.38 -18.19
CA THR A 37 -48.97 10.67 -16.93
C THR A 37 -47.59 10.87 -16.30
N PRO A 38 -47.50 11.17 -14.99
CA PRO A 38 -46.21 11.34 -14.34
C PRO A 38 -45.41 10.04 -14.44
N PRO A 39 -44.10 10.11 -14.70
CA PRO A 39 -43.27 8.92 -14.80
C PRO A 39 -43.34 8.15 -13.49
N LYS A 40 -43.73 6.87 -13.57
CA LYS A 40 -43.70 5.94 -12.44
C LYS A 40 -42.27 5.93 -11.91
N ARG A 41 -42.06 6.48 -10.71
CA ARG A 41 -40.79 6.35 -10.00
C ARG A 41 -40.58 4.87 -9.76
N HIS A 42 -39.64 4.27 -10.49
CA HIS A 42 -39.19 2.92 -10.19
C HIS A 42 -38.73 2.91 -8.73
N PRO A 43 -39.21 1.97 -7.90
CA PRO A 43 -38.72 1.84 -6.54
C PRO A 43 -37.21 1.62 -6.63
N HIS A 44 -36.43 2.52 -6.05
CA HIS A 44 -35.01 2.31 -5.85
C HIS A 44 -34.87 1.03 -5.04
N ARG A 45 -34.51 -0.07 -5.72
CA ARG A 45 -34.22 -1.34 -5.07
C ARG A 45 -33.01 -1.06 -4.19
N ILE A 46 -33.23 -0.98 -2.88
CA ILE A 46 -32.15 -0.85 -1.91
C ILE A 46 -31.33 -2.13 -2.07
N TYR A 47 -30.18 -2.01 -2.72
CA TYR A 47 -29.28 -3.12 -2.93
C TYR A 47 -28.66 -3.45 -1.58
N GLN A 48 -29.14 -4.51 -0.93
CA GLN A 48 -28.55 -4.98 0.31
C GLN A 48 -27.28 -5.77 -0.03
N PRO A 49 -26.12 -5.38 0.51
CA PRO A 49 -24.90 -6.17 0.38
C PRO A 49 -25.09 -7.58 0.94
N ALA A 50 -24.37 -8.55 0.40
CA ALA A 50 -24.34 -9.89 0.97
C ALA A 50 -23.76 -9.84 2.39
N LYS A 51 -24.28 -10.68 3.29
CA LYS A 51 -23.75 -10.81 4.66
C LYS A 51 -22.25 -11.11 4.61
N ASN A 52 -21.47 -10.48 5.48
CA ASN A 52 -20.00 -10.56 5.56
C ASN A 52 -19.23 -9.96 4.36
N SER A 53 -19.89 -9.38 3.36
CA SER A 53 -19.22 -8.60 2.31
C SER A 53 -18.56 -7.34 2.88
N LEU A 54 -17.61 -6.73 2.15
CA LEU A 54 -16.95 -5.50 2.63
C LEU A 54 -17.96 -4.35 2.83
N TYR A 55 -18.97 -4.24 1.96
CA TYR A 55 -20.02 -3.24 2.16
C TYR A 55 -20.96 -3.56 3.32
N ASP A 56 -21.24 -4.83 3.62
CA ASP A 56 -21.98 -5.20 4.84
C ASP A 56 -21.18 -4.84 6.10
N ILE A 57 -19.87 -5.12 6.12
CA ILE A 57 -18.98 -4.69 7.22
C ILE A 57 -19.01 -3.16 7.40
N PHE A 58 -18.94 -2.40 6.31
CA PHE A 58 -19.04 -0.94 6.40
C PHE A 58 -20.39 -0.47 6.93
N GLN A 59 -21.47 -1.17 6.58
CA GLN A 59 -22.81 -0.87 7.08
C GLN A 59 -22.97 -1.20 8.57
N GLN A 60 -22.43 -2.35 9.03
CA GLN A 60 -22.44 -2.76 10.43
C GLN A 60 -21.63 -1.81 11.33
N HIS A 61 -20.56 -1.24 10.79
CA HIS A 61 -19.69 -0.29 11.50
C HIS A 61 -19.88 1.16 11.03
N ALA A 62 -21.11 1.52 10.63
CA ALA A 62 -21.45 2.87 10.19
C ALA A 62 -21.03 3.93 11.24
N GLY A 63 -20.37 4.99 10.78
CA GLY A 63 -19.79 6.03 11.63
C GLY A 63 -18.30 5.81 11.97
N THR A 64 -17.76 4.63 11.69
CA THR A 64 -16.30 4.38 11.75
C THR A 64 -15.67 4.61 10.38
N ALA A 65 -14.51 5.28 10.35
CA ALA A 65 -13.78 5.53 9.11
C ALA A 65 -13.00 4.28 8.66
N LEU A 66 -13.70 3.24 8.20
CA LEU A 66 -13.09 1.99 7.70
C LEU A 66 -12.57 2.09 6.26
N PHE A 67 -13.11 3.02 5.47
CA PHE A 67 -12.70 3.24 4.09
C PHE A 67 -11.60 4.31 4.00
N VAL A 68 -10.40 3.96 4.46
CA VAL A 68 -9.22 4.84 4.47
C VAL A 68 -7.99 4.10 3.91
N ARG A 69 -6.92 4.86 3.60
CA ARG A 69 -5.66 4.27 3.11
C ARG A 69 -5.02 3.36 4.16
N PRO A 70 -4.29 2.28 3.78
CA PRO A 70 -3.70 1.36 4.74
C PRO A 70 -2.68 1.94 5.71
N ILE A 71 -2.10 3.10 5.42
CA ILE A 71 -1.26 3.82 6.40
C ILE A 71 -2.06 4.23 7.65
N CYS A 72 -3.38 4.41 7.50
CA CYS A 72 -4.33 4.75 8.55
C CYS A 72 -5.12 3.54 9.07
N TRP A 73 -4.79 2.31 8.65
CA TRP A 73 -5.43 1.13 9.20
C TRP A 73 -4.98 0.87 10.63
N THR A 74 -5.91 0.32 11.40
CA THR A 74 -5.79 0.00 12.83
C THR A 74 -6.10 -1.47 13.06
N ASP A 75 -5.93 -1.95 14.29
CA ASP A 75 -6.26 -3.34 14.67
C ASP A 75 -7.69 -3.74 14.30
N LEU A 76 -8.64 -2.80 14.39
CA LEU A 76 -10.02 -3.01 13.95
C LEU A 76 -10.11 -3.39 12.47
N HIS A 77 -9.29 -2.78 11.60
CA HIS A 77 -9.28 -3.12 10.19
C HIS A 77 -8.77 -4.55 9.99
N ALA A 78 -7.67 -4.93 10.65
CA ALA A 78 -7.13 -6.28 10.58
C ALA A 78 -8.15 -7.33 11.09
N GLN A 79 -8.85 -7.02 12.19
CA GLN A 79 -9.88 -7.87 12.76
C GLN A 79 -11.08 -8.05 11.82
N LEU A 80 -11.62 -6.96 11.28
CA LEU A 80 -12.79 -7.02 10.38
C LEU A 80 -12.48 -7.66 9.03
N LEU A 81 -11.22 -7.60 8.59
CA LEU A 81 -10.73 -8.32 7.43
C LEU A 81 -10.43 -9.80 7.71
N GLY A 82 -10.63 -10.27 8.95
CA GLY A 82 -10.41 -11.66 9.33
C GLY A 82 -8.94 -12.07 9.34
N VAL A 83 -8.01 -11.13 9.53
CA VAL A 83 -6.57 -11.40 9.49
C VAL A 83 -6.16 -12.22 10.72
N ARG A 84 -5.39 -13.27 10.48
CA ARG A 84 -4.85 -14.15 11.52
C ARG A 84 -3.36 -13.95 11.64
N TRP A 85 -2.89 -13.82 12.86
CA TRP A 85 -1.47 -13.67 13.18
C TRP A 85 -0.99 -14.89 13.96
N GLU A 86 0.16 -15.44 13.55
CA GLU A 86 0.79 -16.58 14.21
C GLU A 86 2.29 -16.32 14.36
N GLU A 87 2.78 -16.33 15.60
CA GLU A 87 4.21 -16.28 15.87
C GLU A 87 4.78 -17.70 15.78
N LEU A 88 5.78 -17.88 14.94
CA LEU A 88 6.52 -19.12 14.80
C LEU A 88 7.77 -19.10 15.68
N PRO A 89 8.32 -20.29 16.05
CA PRO A 89 9.56 -20.36 16.81
C PRO A 89 10.70 -19.59 16.14
N PRO A 90 11.57 -18.90 16.91
CA PRO A 90 12.68 -18.13 16.36
C PRO A 90 13.64 -19.02 15.56
N CYS A 91 14.16 -18.48 14.45
CA CYS A 91 15.20 -19.13 13.66
C CYS A 91 16.58 -18.76 14.22
N ASP A 92 16.96 -19.41 15.31
CA ASP A 92 18.21 -19.20 16.04
C ASP A 92 19.34 -20.18 15.63
N THR A 93 19.03 -21.20 14.82
CA THR A 93 19.99 -22.20 14.33
C THR A 93 20.25 -22.08 12.82
N PRO A 94 21.49 -22.27 12.34
CA PRO A 94 22.67 -22.73 13.09
C PRO A 94 23.37 -21.61 13.87
N GLN A 95 24.02 -22.00 14.96
CA GLN A 95 24.98 -21.17 15.69
C GLN A 95 26.38 -21.74 15.49
N PRO A 96 27.43 -20.91 15.44
CA PRO A 96 28.80 -21.39 15.37
C PRO A 96 29.13 -22.24 16.60
N THR A 97 29.54 -23.49 16.38
CA THR A 97 29.94 -24.40 17.45
C THR A 97 31.29 -23.98 18.01
N ILE A 98 31.31 -23.29 19.16
CA ILE A 98 32.55 -23.02 19.89
C ILE A 98 32.88 -24.27 20.70
N SER A 99 33.51 -25.26 20.07
CA SER A 99 34.12 -26.36 20.82
C SER A 99 35.49 -25.88 21.34
N PRO A 100 35.75 -25.93 22.66
CA PRO A 100 37.01 -25.45 23.26
C PRO A 100 38.26 -26.20 22.75
N ALA A 101 38.10 -27.31 22.04
CA ALA A 101 39.18 -28.11 21.47
C ALA A 101 39.48 -27.83 19.98
N THR A 102 38.67 -27.02 19.30
CA THR A 102 38.92 -26.62 17.90
C THR A 102 39.31 -25.15 17.85
N PRO A 103 40.38 -24.78 17.10
CA PRO A 103 40.73 -23.39 16.93
C PRO A 103 39.54 -22.61 16.31
N PRO A 104 39.33 -21.35 16.69
CA PRO A 104 38.27 -20.53 16.10
C PRO A 104 38.46 -20.50 14.57
N SER A 105 37.37 -20.56 13.82
CA SER A 105 37.41 -20.53 12.35
C SER A 105 38.22 -19.34 11.84
N ARG A 106 38.84 -19.45 10.67
CA ARG A 106 39.78 -18.43 10.18
C ARG A 106 39.10 -17.06 10.03
N GLY A 107 37.80 -17.05 9.69
CA GLY A 107 36.95 -15.86 9.66
C GLY A 107 36.76 -15.13 11.00
N HIS A 108 37.03 -15.80 12.13
CA HIS A 108 37.03 -15.19 13.47
C HIS A 108 38.37 -14.52 13.83
N LEU A 109 39.49 -14.96 13.23
CA LEU A 109 40.83 -14.42 13.48
C LEU A 109 41.27 -13.40 12.43
N SER A 110 40.68 -13.42 11.23
CA SER A 110 40.94 -12.48 10.14
C SER A 110 39.65 -12.27 9.34
N PRO A 111 38.80 -11.30 9.70
CA PRO A 111 37.52 -11.11 9.04
C PRO A 111 37.75 -10.72 7.57
N SER A 112 37.15 -11.46 6.64
CA SER A 112 37.18 -11.10 5.22
C SER A 112 36.48 -9.76 4.99
N ASN A 113 36.81 -9.08 3.89
CA ASN A 113 36.18 -7.80 3.54
C ASN A 113 34.65 -7.91 3.49
N THR A 114 34.13 -9.08 3.08
CA THR A 114 32.70 -9.41 3.13
C THR A 114 32.10 -9.32 4.53
N ILE A 115 32.75 -9.90 5.53
CA ILE A 115 32.28 -9.86 6.93
C ILE A 115 32.32 -8.44 7.48
N ILE A 116 33.36 -7.67 7.16
CA ILE A 116 33.49 -6.27 7.57
C ILE A 116 32.34 -5.43 6.99
N ILE A 117 32.08 -5.54 5.69
CA ILE A 117 30.99 -4.82 5.02
C ILE A 117 29.64 -5.23 5.60
N LEU A 118 29.41 -6.52 5.83
CA LEU A 118 28.17 -7.03 6.41
C LEU A 118 27.98 -6.52 7.84
N SER A 119 29.02 -6.58 8.67
CA SER A 119 29.01 -6.05 10.04
C SER A 119 28.66 -4.56 10.08
N ASN A 120 29.28 -3.76 9.20
CA ASN A 120 29.00 -2.33 9.11
C ASN A 120 27.55 -2.06 8.66
N ALA A 121 27.05 -2.80 7.68
CA ALA A 121 25.67 -2.68 7.21
C ALA A 121 24.67 -3.07 8.31
N LEU A 122 24.88 -4.19 8.99
CA LEU A 122 24.01 -4.63 10.09
C LEU A 122 24.01 -3.66 11.27
N THR A 123 25.19 -3.11 11.60
CA THR A 123 25.29 -2.06 12.63
C THR A 123 24.50 -0.83 12.23
N GLN A 124 24.59 -0.38 10.96
CA GLN A 124 23.81 0.76 10.46
C GLN A 124 22.30 0.52 10.50
N ILE A 125 21.83 -0.70 10.30
CA ILE A 125 20.41 -1.06 10.42
C ILE A 125 19.93 -0.90 11.87
N LEU A 126 20.80 -1.24 12.83
CA LEU A 126 20.48 -1.27 14.26
C LEU A 126 20.72 0.05 14.99
N LEU A 127 21.26 1.08 14.31
CA LEU A 127 21.45 2.38 14.95
C LEU A 127 20.07 3.00 15.29
N PRO A 128 19.84 3.40 16.55
CA PRO A 128 18.56 3.97 16.99
C PRO A 128 18.32 5.41 16.49
N ASP A 129 19.24 5.95 15.69
CA ASP A 129 19.26 7.35 15.28
C ASP A 129 18.27 7.62 14.13
N PRO A 130 17.61 8.79 14.03
CA PRO A 130 16.70 9.13 12.95
C PRO A 130 17.47 9.52 11.69
N MET A 131 18.45 8.69 11.30
CA MET A 131 19.08 8.78 10.00
C MET A 131 18.00 8.60 8.94
N HIS A 132 18.08 9.41 7.89
CA HIS A 132 17.10 9.43 6.79
C HIS A 132 16.80 7.98 6.35
N PRO A 133 15.53 7.58 6.15
CA PRO A 133 15.15 6.20 5.79
C PRO A 133 15.92 5.59 4.60
N ILE A 134 16.56 6.44 3.80
CA ILE A 134 17.45 6.08 2.71
C ILE A 134 18.67 5.29 3.23
N PHE A 135 19.28 5.67 4.35
CA PHE A 135 20.47 5.00 4.88
C PHE A 135 20.17 3.58 5.35
N THR A 136 19.09 3.39 6.13
CA THR A 136 18.62 2.05 6.49
C THR A 136 18.29 1.22 5.25
N SER A 137 17.65 1.83 4.25
CA SER A 137 17.37 1.14 2.98
C SER A 137 18.65 0.65 2.27
N ILE A 138 19.68 1.51 2.22
CA ILE A 138 20.97 1.19 1.60
C ILE A 138 21.68 0.09 2.40
N ALA A 139 21.64 0.15 3.73
CA ALA A 139 22.26 -0.84 4.60
C ALA A 139 21.60 -2.22 4.44
N VAL A 140 20.26 -2.29 4.44
CA VAL A 140 19.50 -3.52 4.22
C VAL A 140 19.77 -4.13 2.86
N LYS A 141 19.75 -3.29 1.80
CA LYS A 141 20.16 -3.75 0.46
C LYS A 141 21.56 -4.36 0.50
N THR A 142 22.51 -3.66 1.12
CA THR A 142 23.91 -4.08 1.14
C THR A 142 24.06 -5.41 1.87
N ALA A 143 23.39 -5.58 3.02
CA ALA A 143 23.38 -6.82 3.77
C ALA A 143 22.77 -7.97 2.97
N LEU A 144 21.54 -7.81 2.46
CA LEU A 144 20.85 -8.86 1.70
C LEU A 144 21.56 -9.21 0.39
N MET A 145 22.09 -8.22 -0.33
CA MET A 145 22.87 -8.44 -1.56
C MET A 145 24.18 -9.17 -1.26
N ARG A 146 24.76 -9.02 -0.06
CA ARG A 146 25.96 -9.76 0.31
C ARG A 146 25.63 -11.21 0.69
N LEU A 147 24.52 -11.42 1.38
CA LEU A 147 24.05 -12.76 1.75
C LEU A 147 23.58 -13.56 0.52
N TRP A 148 22.82 -12.95 -0.40
CA TRP A 148 22.37 -13.57 -1.66
C TRP A 148 22.45 -12.59 -2.84
N PRO A 149 23.62 -12.50 -3.51
CA PRO A 149 23.83 -11.54 -4.60
C PRO A 149 22.87 -11.69 -5.77
N LYS A 150 22.51 -12.93 -6.15
CA LYS A 150 21.64 -13.19 -7.29
C LYS A 150 20.21 -12.71 -7.01
N THR A 151 19.64 -13.08 -5.87
CA THR A 151 18.27 -12.77 -5.47
C THR A 151 18.05 -11.27 -5.21
N PHE A 152 18.97 -10.62 -4.51
CA PHE A 152 18.77 -9.24 -4.03
C PHE A 152 19.50 -8.16 -4.85
N SER A 153 19.99 -8.49 -6.05
CA SER A 153 20.74 -7.59 -6.94
C SER A 153 19.94 -6.38 -7.45
N LYS A 154 18.62 -6.55 -7.68
CA LYS A 154 17.75 -5.55 -8.31
C LYS A 154 16.63 -5.06 -7.38
N PRO A 155 16.95 -4.21 -6.38
CA PRO A 155 15.94 -3.61 -5.52
C PRO A 155 15.17 -2.50 -6.24
N HIS A 156 13.86 -2.46 -5.99
CA HIS A 156 13.00 -1.34 -6.30
C HIS A 156 12.82 -0.51 -5.03
N TYR A 157 13.22 0.76 -5.06
CA TYR A 157 13.11 1.66 -3.92
C TYR A 157 11.79 2.42 -3.96
N LEU A 158 11.19 2.59 -2.78
CA LEU A 158 9.94 3.31 -2.58
C LEU A 158 8.83 2.91 -3.56
N PRO A 159 8.57 1.61 -3.80
CA PRO A 159 7.47 1.21 -4.65
C PRO A 159 6.13 1.58 -3.99
N GLU A 160 5.19 2.04 -4.81
CA GLU A 160 3.84 2.37 -4.39
C GLU A 160 2.87 1.39 -5.05
N PHE A 161 2.07 0.68 -4.24
CA PHE A 161 1.03 -0.22 -4.74
C PHE A 161 -0.28 0.54 -4.93
N HIS A 162 -0.95 0.22 -6.02
CA HIS A 162 -2.35 0.58 -6.24
C HIS A 162 -3.25 -0.46 -5.59
N LEU A 163 -4.38 -0.02 -5.04
CA LEU A 163 -5.39 -0.92 -4.53
C LEU A 163 -6.63 -0.91 -5.42
N TYR A 164 -7.14 -2.10 -5.71
CA TYR A 164 -8.34 -2.33 -6.50
C TYR A 164 -9.49 -2.69 -5.55
N PHE A 165 -10.60 -1.97 -5.66
CA PHE A 165 -11.78 -2.18 -4.81
C PHE A 165 -13.07 -1.95 -5.62
N GLY A 166 -13.85 -2.99 -5.89
CA GLY A 166 -15.15 -2.86 -6.58
C GLY A 166 -15.09 -2.17 -7.95
N GLY A 167 -14.00 -2.40 -8.71
CA GLY A 167 -13.74 -1.72 -9.98
C GLY A 167 -13.10 -0.33 -9.87
N LEU A 168 -12.89 0.19 -8.66
CA LEU A 168 -12.14 1.43 -8.44
C LEU A 168 -10.65 1.14 -8.25
N VAL A 169 -9.80 2.03 -8.76
CA VAL A 169 -8.33 1.95 -8.58
C VAL A 169 -7.88 3.13 -7.73
N TYR A 170 -7.41 2.83 -6.54
CA TYR A 170 -6.80 3.77 -5.61
C TYR A 170 -5.29 3.79 -5.87
N ARG A 171 -4.83 4.83 -6.57
CA ARG A 171 -3.42 4.96 -6.91
C ARG A 171 -2.59 5.29 -5.68
N ASP A 172 -1.36 4.77 -5.67
CA ASP A 172 -0.34 5.04 -4.67
C ASP A 172 -0.89 4.96 -3.24
N ALA A 173 -1.62 3.88 -2.98
CA ALA A 173 -2.38 3.68 -1.75
C ALA A 173 -1.50 3.10 -0.65
N VAL A 174 -0.54 2.25 -1.02
CA VAL A 174 0.35 1.57 -0.08
C VAL A 174 1.81 1.77 -0.48
N PRO A 175 2.55 2.64 0.21
CA PRO A 175 3.99 2.74 0.01
C PRO A 175 4.71 1.59 0.72
N ALA A 176 5.78 1.09 0.10
CA ALA A 176 6.76 0.20 0.72
C ALA A 176 8.17 0.82 0.61
N GLN A 177 9.14 0.33 1.38
CA GLN A 177 10.48 0.94 1.41
C GLN A 177 11.41 0.37 0.35
N ILE A 178 11.54 -0.96 0.30
CA ILE A 178 12.28 -1.67 -0.75
C ILE A 178 11.50 -2.91 -1.15
N MET A 179 11.56 -3.28 -2.42
CA MET A 179 11.01 -4.53 -2.91
C MET A 179 11.96 -5.26 -3.86
N TRP A 180 11.88 -6.59 -3.85
CA TRP A 180 12.56 -7.49 -4.76
C TRP A 180 11.57 -8.43 -5.45
N ASN A 181 11.98 -8.97 -6.60
CA ASN A 181 11.16 -9.83 -7.46
C ASN A 181 9.82 -9.20 -7.89
N PHE A 182 9.79 -7.87 -8.02
CA PHE A 182 8.61 -7.14 -8.47
C PHE A 182 8.33 -7.46 -9.94
N PRO A 183 7.10 -7.89 -10.31
CA PRO A 183 6.71 -8.01 -11.70
C PRO A 183 6.61 -6.61 -12.31
N SER A 184 7.68 -6.18 -12.97
CA SER A 184 7.68 -4.92 -13.71
C SER A 184 6.98 -5.13 -15.05
N ASP A 185 5.84 -4.49 -15.25
CA ASP A 185 5.48 -4.04 -16.60
C ASP A 185 6.57 -3.03 -16.99
N GLU A 186 7.34 -3.27 -18.05
CA GLU A 186 8.36 -2.32 -18.51
C GLU A 186 7.71 -1.03 -19.02
N MET A 187 7.34 -0.16 -18.09
CA MET A 187 7.15 1.25 -18.35
C MET A 187 7.73 1.96 -17.14
N LYS A 188 9.03 2.25 -17.25
CA LYS A 188 9.82 3.04 -16.30
C LYS A 188 8.97 4.24 -15.85
N SER A 189 8.43 4.19 -14.64
CA SER A 189 7.88 5.38 -14.02
C SER A 189 9.07 6.29 -13.74
N SER A 190 9.11 7.43 -14.43
CA SER A 190 10.22 8.40 -14.39
C SER A 190 10.32 9.18 -13.07
N TYR A 191 10.04 8.56 -11.92
CA TYR A 191 10.16 9.20 -10.62
C TYR A 191 10.93 8.32 -9.62
N SER A 192 12.16 7.98 -9.99
CA SER A 192 13.19 7.55 -9.05
C SER A 192 14.49 8.27 -9.38
N SER A 193 14.53 9.58 -9.07
CA SER A 193 15.80 10.27 -8.86
C SER A 193 15.62 11.48 -7.93
N PHE A 194 15.94 11.31 -6.66
CA PHE A 194 16.60 12.39 -5.92
C PHE A 194 18.06 12.46 -6.40
N ARG A 195 18.25 12.91 -7.64
CA ARG A 195 19.49 13.54 -8.09
C ARG A 195 19.09 14.89 -8.64
N SER A 196 19.66 15.92 -8.02
CA SER A 196 19.43 17.33 -8.32
C SER A 196 19.35 17.60 -9.83
N VAL A 197 18.31 18.32 -10.20
CA VAL A 197 18.01 18.78 -11.56
C VAL A 197 19.26 19.43 -12.19
N SER A 198 19.78 18.81 -13.24
CA SER A 198 20.65 19.47 -14.22
C SER A 198 19.93 19.37 -15.56
N THR A 199 19.54 20.52 -16.10
CA THR A 199 18.77 20.69 -17.33
C THR A 199 19.53 20.16 -18.53
N ARG A 200 18.98 19.15 -19.23
CA ARG A 200 19.37 18.82 -20.61
C ARG A 200 18.13 18.69 -21.50
N PRO A 201 18.24 19.03 -22.79
CA PRO A 201 17.09 19.32 -23.66
C PRO A 201 16.33 18.05 -24.06
N ALA A 202 15.06 18.24 -24.39
CA ALA A 202 14.15 17.20 -24.86
C ALA A 202 14.51 16.76 -26.28
N GLU A 203 15.01 15.54 -26.44
CA GLU A 203 15.01 14.85 -27.72
C GLU A 203 14.43 13.43 -27.58
N SER A 204 13.60 13.13 -28.57
CA SER A 204 12.65 12.05 -28.74
C SER A 204 13.23 10.64 -28.70
N PHE A 205 12.58 9.73 -27.96
CA PHE A 205 12.61 8.30 -28.28
C PHE A 205 11.25 7.64 -28.04
N ASN A 206 10.40 7.70 -29.06
CA ASN A 206 9.33 6.74 -29.30
C ASN A 206 9.95 5.49 -29.93
N ILE A 207 10.21 4.44 -29.15
CA ILE A 207 10.33 3.08 -29.68
C ILE A 207 9.53 2.17 -28.76
N SER A 208 8.29 1.94 -29.17
CA SER A 208 7.40 0.92 -28.65
C SER A 208 8.01 -0.45 -28.92
N THR A 209 8.53 -1.10 -27.88
CA THR A 209 8.88 -2.52 -27.92
C THR A 209 7.75 -3.25 -27.21
N GLN A 210 6.76 -3.69 -27.97
CA GLN A 210 5.72 -4.58 -27.45
C GLN A 210 6.38 -5.95 -27.19
N PHE A 211 6.53 -6.33 -25.93
CA PHE A 211 6.82 -7.71 -25.57
C PHE A 211 5.55 -8.55 -25.75
N PRO A 212 5.67 -9.81 -26.18
CA PRO A 212 4.52 -10.68 -26.36
C PRO A 212 3.81 -10.94 -25.02
N PRO A 213 2.47 -10.95 -24.97
CA PRO A 213 1.71 -11.23 -23.77
C PRO A 213 1.83 -12.73 -23.46
N GLY A 214 2.57 -13.10 -22.41
CA GLY A 214 2.73 -14.52 -22.08
C GLY A 214 3.67 -14.89 -20.94
N GLN A 215 4.38 -13.95 -20.30
CA GLN A 215 5.09 -14.28 -19.07
C GLN A 215 4.12 -14.24 -17.90
N SER A 216 3.54 -15.40 -17.59
CA SER A 216 2.75 -15.60 -16.38
C SER A 216 3.65 -15.33 -15.18
N HIS A 217 3.44 -14.21 -14.48
CA HIS A 217 4.13 -13.85 -13.23
C HIS A 217 3.69 -14.74 -12.04
N ALA A 218 2.93 -15.79 -12.30
CA ALA A 218 2.48 -16.79 -11.35
C ALA A 218 3.70 -17.48 -10.72
N GLY A 219 3.91 -17.26 -9.42
CA GLY A 219 4.89 -17.99 -8.62
C GLY A 219 6.23 -17.29 -8.34
N LEU A 220 6.45 -16.03 -8.75
CA LEU A 220 7.64 -15.30 -8.30
C LEU A 220 7.46 -14.82 -6.85
N PRO A 221 8.35 -15.18 -5.90
CA PRO A 221 8.15 -14.81 -4.51
C PRO A 221 8.56 -13.35 -4.31
N MET A 222 7.56 -12.47 -4.15
CA MET A 222 7.79 -11.07 -3.83
C MET A 222 8.22 -10.91 -2.38
N VAL A 223 9.27 -10.10 -2.18
CA VAL A 223 9.80 -9.75 -0.86
C VAL A 223 9.81 -8.24 -0.74
N CYS A 224 9.20 -7.75 0.33
CA CYS A 224 9.19 -6.34 0.70
C CYS A 224 10.02 -6.13 1.96
N TYR A 225 10.71 -4.99 2.08
CA TYR A 225 11.28 -4.53 3.34
C TYR A 225 10.56 -3.27 3.82
N VAL A 226 10.32 -3.21 5.13
CA VAL A 226 9.69 -2.07 5.81
C VAL A 226 10.36 -1.83 7.16
N GLY A 227 10.90 -0.64 7.40
CA GLY A 227 11.36 -0.23 8.72
C GLY A 227 10.23 0.24 9.63
N LYS A 228 10.07 -0.36 10.82
CA LYS A 228 9.06 0.05 11.82
C LYS A 228 9.20 1.51 12.23
N THR A 229 10.43 1.99 12.42
CA THR A 229 10.74 3.39 12.75
C THR A 229 10.33 4.36 11.65
N GLN A 230 10.56 4.00 10.38
CA GLN A 230 10.09 4.79 9.24
C GLN A 230 8.57 4.81 9.19
N LEU A 231 7.90 3.66 9.37
CA LEU A 231 6.44 3.59 9.37
C LEU A 231 5.83 4.50 10.44
N ALA A 232 6.36 4.45 11.66
CA ALA A 232 5.97 5.35 12.75
C ALA A 232 6.17 6.83 12.38
N SER A 233 7.33 7.16 11.78
CA SER A 233 7.62 8.52 11.30
C SER A 233 6.64 8.98 10.21
N VAL A 234 6.31 8.11 9.25
CA VAL A 234 5.33 8.41 8.19
C VAL A 234 3.96 8.67 8.80
N ARG A 235 3.49 7.83 9.73
CA ARG A 235 2.19 8.02 10.41
C ARG A 235 2.11 9.33 11.19
N ASN A 236 3.17 9.66 11.94
CA ASN A 236 3.25 10.91 12.68
C ASN A 236 3.20 12.16 11.76
N ASN A 237 3.72 12.04 10.54
CA ASN A 237 3.77 13.13 9.56
C ASN A 237 2.64 13.08 8.50
N SER A 238 1.80 12.05 8.49
CA SER A 238 0.78 11.82 7.45
C SER A 238 -0.34 12.85 7.51
N PHE A 239 -0.60 13.40 8.69
CA PHE A 239 -1.60 14.44 8.88
C PHE A 239 -0.97 15.81 8.62
N ARG A 240 -1.01 16.24 7.35
CA ARG A 240 -0.48 17.55 6.94
C ARG A 240 -1.05 18.67 7.83
N LEU A 241 -0.16 19.36 8.54
CA LEU A 241 -0.51 20.55 9.30
C LEU A 241 -0.46 21.75 8.37
N ALA A 242 -1.63 22.26 7.99
CA ALA A 242 -1.68 23.58 7.39
C ALA A 242 -1.22 24.60 8.45
N CYS A 243 -0.19 25.37 8.13
CA CYS A 243 0.15 26.51 8.98
C CYS A 243 -1.03 27.50 8.99
N GLY A 244 -1.30 28.14 10.12
CA GLY A 244 -2.33 29.16 10.21
C GLY A 244 -2.04 30.36 9.28
N LEU A 245 -3.02 31.25 9.14
CA LEU A 245 -2.80 32.57 8.53
C LEU A 245 -1.55 33.22 9.16
N GLY A 246 -0.59 33.61 8.32
CA GLY A 246 0.72 34.13 8.76
C GLY A 246 1.79 33.08 9.09
N ARG A 247 1.63 31.81 8.67
CA ARG A 247 2.52 30.69 9.02
C ARG A 247 2.62 30.44 10.54
N SER A 248 1.63 30.86 11.30
CA SER A 248 1.57 30.65 12.74
C SER A 248 1.34 29.16 13.05
N TRP A 249 2.05 28.66 14.07
CA TRP A 249 1.91 27.31 14.56
C TRP A 249 0.53 27.12 15.20
N ASN A 250 -0.26 26.17 14.69
CA ASN A 250 -1.59 25.88 15.22
C ASN A 250 -1.51 24.69 16.19
N GLU A 251 -1.21 25.01 17.45
CA GLU A 251 -0.99 24.00 18.49
C GLU A 251 -2.20 23.08 18.74
N PRO A 252 -3.46 23.55 18.80
CA PRO A 252 -4.62 22.66 18.93
C PRO A 252 -4.73 21.65 17.79
N VAL A 253 -4.50 22.08 16.55
CA VAL A 253 -4.53 21.18 15.39
C VAL A 253 -3.38 20.19 15.46
N PHE A 254 -2.18 20.64 15.84
CA PHE A 254 -1.04 19.76 16.07
C PHE A 254 -1.35 18.66 17.10
N ARG A 255 -1.89 19.03 18.27
CA ARG A 255 -2.27 18.08 19.33
C ARG A 255 -3.33 17.10 18.85
N LEU A 256 -4.34 17.56 18.09
CA LEU A 256 -5.36 16.68 17.52
C LEU A 256 -4.76 15.67 16.52
N GLN A 257 -3.85 16.10 15.65
CA GLN A 257 -3.19 15.18 14.72
C GLN A 257 -2.26 14.20 15.45
N GLN A 258 -1.59 14.64 16.51
CA GLN A 258 -0.80 13.74 17.36
C GLN A 258 -1.69 12.68 18.03
N LEU A 259 -2.87 13.05 18.52
CA LEU A 259 -3.84 12.10 19.06
C LEU A 259 -4.29 11.10 17.99
N ARG A 260 -4.58 11.55 16.78
CA ARG A 260 -4.93 10.68 15.65
C ARG A 260 -3.79 9.73 15.26
N ALA A 261 -2.55 10.21 15.23
CA ALA A 261 -1.38 9.38 14.93
C ALA A 261 -1.16 8.30 16.00
N ARG A 262 -1.39 8.61 17.29
CA ARG A 262 -1.32 7.63 18.38
C ARG A 262 -2.37 6.51 18.23
N MET A 263 -3.55 6.82 17.69
CA MET A 263 -4.57 5.80 17.42
C MET A 263 -4.17 4.82 16.30
N LEU A 264 -3.14 5.13 15.52
CA LEU A 264 -2.60 4.24 14.48
C LEU A 264 -1.50 3.31 15.00
N VAL A 265 -1.06 3.48 16.25
CA VAL A 265 -0.10 2.57 16.88
C VAL A 265 -0.85 1.28 17.23
N PRO A 266 -0.42 0.12 16.73
CA PRO A 266 -1.11 -1.14 16.99
C PRO A 266 -0.95 -1.56 18.45
N SER A 267 -1.91 -2.32 18.98
CA SER A 267 -1.86 -2.84 20.35
C SER A 267 -0.72 -3.83 20.55
N ASN A 268 -0.39 -4.58 19.50
CA ASN A 268 0.83 -5.39 19.40
C ASN A 268 1.69 -4.83 18.26
N LEU A 269 2.94 -4.46 18.56
CA LEU A 269 3.88 -3.87 17.61
C LEU A 269 4.25 -4.79 16.43
N ASP A 270 4.04 -6.10 16.56
CA ASP A 270 4.24 -7.07 15.49
C ASP A 270 2.99 -7.28 14.62
N HIS A 271 1.79 -6.92 15.10
CA HIS A 271 0.53 -7.13 14.40
C HIS A 271 0.04 -5.85 13.71
N ASP A 272 0.96 -5.14 13.04
CA ASP A 272 0.64 -3.86 12.42
C ASP A 272 -0.29 -4.04 11.19
N ALA A 273 -1.46 -3.42 11.24
CA ALA A 273 -2.44 -3.45 10.16
C ALA A 273 -1.90 -2.88 8.83
N HIS A 274 -0.83 -2.09 8.84
CA HIS A 274 -0.19 -1.65 7.61
C HIS A 274 0.39 -2.82 6.79
N PHE A 275 0.90 -3.86 7.45
CA PHE A 275 1.42 -5.06 6.77
C PHE A 275 0.33 -5.79 6.00
N VAL A 276 -0.91 -5.81 6.53
CA VAL A 276 -2.10 -6.33 5.82
C VAL A 276 -2.30 -5.58 4.50
N GLY A 277 -2.19 -4.26 4.53
CA GLY A 277 -2.28 -3.43 3.32
C GLY A 277 -1.17 -3.69 2.31
N ILE A 278 0.05 -3.91 2.78
CA ILE A 278 1.19 -4.27 1.92
C ILE A 278 0.99 -5.64 1.29
N PHE A 279 0.57 -6.65 2.06
CA PHE A 279 0.24 -7.97 1.51
C PHE A 279 -0.88 -7.91 0.48
N LEU A 280 -1.95 -7.14 0.74
CA LEU A 280 -3.01 -6.92 -0.23
C LEU A 280 -2.49 -6.25 -1.50
N GLY A 281 -1.70 -5.18 -1.38
CA GLY A 281 -1.13 -4.47 -2.53
C GLY A 281 -0.18 -5.33 -3.37
N MET A 282 0.68 -6.10 -2.70
CA MET A 282 1.54 -7.09 -3.36
C MET A 282 0.72 -8.16 -4.07
N ALA A 283 -0.28 -8.74 -3.40
CA ALA A 283 -1.12 -9.77 -4.00
C ALA A 283 -1.89 -9.25 -5.22
N GLN A 284 -2.52 -8.08 -5.12
CA GLN A 284 -3.24 -7.47 -6.22
C GLN A 284 -2.31 -7.15 -7.40
N LYS A 285 -1.06 -6.75 -7.15
CA LYS A 285 -0.07 -6.49 -8.20
C LYS A 285 0.28 -7.73 -9.04
N HIS A 286 0.14 -8.95 -8.52
CA HIS A 286 0.33 -10.17 -9.31
C HIS A 286 -0.74 -10.37 -10.39
N PHE A 287 -1.95 -9.85 -10.17
CA PHE A 287 -3.12 -10.12 -11.01
C PHE A 287 -3.56 -8.93 -11.85
N TYR A 288 -3.42 -7.72 -11.31
CA TYR A 288 -3.87 -6.52 -11.99
C TYR A 288 -2.75 -5.84 -12.77
N PRO A 289 -3.01 -5.42 -14.03
CA PRO A 289 -2.06 -4.65 -14.81
C PRO A 289 -1.88 -3.25 -14.20
N SER A 290 -0.70 -2.67 -14.42
CA SER A 290 -0.44 -1.29 -14.01
C SER A 290 -1.42 -0.32 -14.69
N PRO A 291 -2.08 0.59 -13.96
CA PRO A 291 -3.02 1.53 -14.53
C PRO A 291 -2.30 2.53 -15.44
N LEU A 292 -2.94 2.89 -16.56
CA LEU A 292 -2.39 3.87 -17.51
C LEU A 292 -2.14 5.24 -16.84
N ILE A 293 -1.02 5.88 -17.15
CA ILE A 293 -0.52 7.11 -16.48
C ILE A 293 -1.44 8.34 -16.69
N ASN A 294 -2.48 8.27 -17.51
CA ASN A 294 -3.37 9.40 -17.79
C ASN A 294 -4.16 9.90 -16.56
N GLY A 295 -3.59 10.88 -15.87
CA GLY A 295 -4.26 12.17 -15.60
C GLY A 295 -5.42 12.21 -14.61
N ARG A 296 -5.41 11.45 -13.50
CA ARG A 296 -6.05 11.78 -12.20
C ARG A 296 -5.68 10.71 -11.16
N ARG A 297 -5.32 11.10 -9.93
CA ARG A 297 -4.95 10.18 -8.82
C ARG A 297 -6.02 9.12 -8.54
N ASP A 298 -7.28 9.46 -8.82
CA ASP A 298 -8.41 8.52 -8.75
C ASP A 298 -8.95 8.37 -10.17
N SER A 299 -8.42 7.40 -10.90
CA SER A 299 -9.03 7.01 -12.17
C SER A 299 -10.20 6.11 -11.83
N ARG A 300 -11.41 6.67 -11.89
CA ARG A 300 -12.59 5.83 -12.01
C ARG A 300 -12.42 5.03 -13.30
N ILE A 301 -12.32 3.70 -13.19
CA ILE A 301 -12.88 2.88 -14.27
C ILE A 301 -14.33 3.34 -14.33
N SER A 302 -14.74 3.82 -15.50
CA SER A 302 -16.00 4.55 -15.70
C SER A 302 -17.14 3.80 -15.00
N PRO A 303 -18.00 4.48 -14.22
CA PRO A 303 -19.11 3.82 -13.53
C PRO A 303 -20.12 3.15 -14.48
N GLU A 304 -20.03 3.44 -15.77
CA GLU A 304 -20.80 2.80 -16.85
C GLU A 304 -20.24 1.43 -17.28
N GLN A 305 -18.99 1.09 -16.94
CA GLN A 305 -18.35 -0.18 -17.36
C GLN A 305 -18.54 -1.35 -16.39
N GLY A 306 -19.09 -1.13 -15.19
CA GLY A 306 -19.22 -2.18 -14.17
C GLY A 306 -17.87 -2.66 -13.62
N ILE A 307 -17.92 -3.66 -12.73
CA ILE A 307 -16.70 -4.32 -12.22
C ILE A 307 -16.06 -5.08 -13.39
N PRO A 308 -14.74 -4.90 -13.67
CA PRO A 308 -14.07 -5.64 -14.74
C PRO A 308 -14.17 -7.15 -14.49
N PRO A 309 -14.01 -8.01 -15.51
CA PRO A 309 -14.01 -9.45 -15.29
C PRO A 309 -12.96 -9.84 -14.25
N CYS A 310 -13.36 -10.73 -13.35
CA CYS A 310 -12.50 -11.18 -12.25
C CYS A 310 -11.22 -11.81 -12.81
N PRO A 311 -10.03 -11.35 -12.39
CA PRO A 311 -8.80 -12.05 -12.69
C PRO A 311 -8.85 -13.49 -12.18
N ASN A 312 -8.05 -14.36 -12.80
CA ASN A 312 -7.92 -15.74 -12.32
C ASN A 312 -7.04 -15.77 -11.05
N PHE A 313 -7.66 -15.46 -9.91
CA PHE A 313 -6.99 -15.44 -8.62
C PHE A 313 -6.57 -16.85 -8.19
N HIS A 314 -5.41 -16.90 -7.55
CA HIS A 314 -4.88 -18.09 -6.88
C HIS A 314 -4.17 -17.66 -5.61
N ASP A 315 -3.99 -18.60 -4.70
CA ASP A 315 -3.37 -18.34 -3.41
C ASP A 315 -1.91 -17.93 -3.59
N LEU A 316 -1.50 -16.91 -2.83
CA LEU A 316 -0.16 -16.35 -2.90
C LEU A 316 0.53 -16.46 -1.55
N LYS A 317 1.81 -16.81 -1.62
CA LYS A 317 2.74 -16.81 -0.49
C LYS A 317 3.73 -15.65 -0.67
N LEU A 318 3.65 -14.65 0.21
CA LEU A 318 4.39 -13.40 0.12
C LEU A 318 5.25 -13.17 1.35
N ARG A 319 6.23 -12.25 1.28
CA ARG A 319 7.15 -11.96 2.39
C ARG A 319 7.32 -10.47 2.67
N ILE A 320 7.34 -10.11 3.96
CA ILE A 320 7.78 -8.80 4.44
C ILE A 320 8.92 -9.01 5.44
N LEU A 321 10.04 -8.34 5.21
CA LEU A 321 11.17 -8.29 6.14
C LEU A 321 11.13 -6.96 6.91
N THR A 322 11.32 -7.03 8.22
CA THR A 322 11.57 -5.86 9.07
C THR A 322 12.67 -6.17 10.07
N HIS A 323 12.98 -5.20 10.92
CA HIS A 323 13.94 -5.34 12.01
C HIS A 323 13.41 -4.70 13.27
N ASP A 324 13.91 -5.20 14.39
CA ASP A 324 13.70 -4.65 15.72
C ASP A 324 15.06 -4.18 16.27
N THR A 325 15.14 -2.88 16.59
CA THR A 325 16.34 -2.26 17.15
C THR A 325 16.52 -2.60 18.62
N ASP A 326 15.45 -2.96 19.33
CA ASP A 326 15.49 -3.22 20.77
C ASP A 326 15.95 -4.66 21.05
N THR A 327 15.47 -5.62 20.26
CA THR A 327 15.88 -7.03 20.38
C THR A 327 17.06 -7.42 19.49
N LEU A 328 17.47 -6.54 18.56
CA LEU A 328 18.53 -6.79 17.57
C LEU A 328 18.22 -7.99 16.65
N GLU A 329 16.96 -8.12 16.24
CA GLU A 329 16.45 -9.22 15.43
C GLU A 329 15.91 -8.72 14.09
N PHE A 330 16.04 -9.54 13.04
CA PHE A 330 15.17 -9.44 11.89
C PHE A 330 13.85 -10.15 12.18
N ILE A 331 12.75 -9.63 11.65
CA ILE A 331 11.45 -10.30 11.72
C ILE A 331 10.97 -10.51 10.29
N VAL A 332 10.71 -11.77 9.93
CA VAL A 332 10.21 -12.17 8.61
C VAL A 332 8.75 -12.53 8.75
N TYR A 333 7.89 -11.76 8.09
CA TYR A 333 6.46 -12.02 7.97
C TYR A 333 6.18 -12.76 6.67
N THR A 334 5.41 -13.83 6.78
CA THR A 334 4.96 -14.72 5.73
C THR A 334 3.45 -14.61 5.61
N GLY A 335 2.99 -13.93 4.55
CA GLY A 335 1.57 -13.77 4.27
C GLY A 335 1.08 -14.84 3.30
N TYR A 336 0.06 -15.61 3.70
CA TYR A 336 -0.73 -16.47 2.83
C TYR A 336 -2.02 -15.75 2.50
N VAL A 337 -2.09 -15.20 1.28
CA VAL A 337 -3.24 -14.47 0.77
C VAL A 337 -4.07 -15.43 -0.07
N THR A 338 -5.29 -15.75 0.36
CA THR A 338 -6.14 -16.66 -0.41
C THR A 338 -6.85 -15.93 -1.57
N LYS A 339 -7.28 -16.69 -2.58
CA LYS A 339 -8.08 -16.16 -3.68
C LYS A 339 -9.39 -15.53 -3.21
N GLU A 340 -10.05 -16.10 -2.20
CA GLU A 340 -11.33 -15.60 -1.67
C GLU A 340 -11.16 -14.22 -1.04
N PHE A 341 -10.01 -14.00 -0.39
CA PHE A 341 -9.66 -12.69 0.14
C PHE A 341 -9.55 -11.65 -0.98
N LEU A 342 -8.94 -11.98 -2.12
CA LEU A 342 -8.82 -11.07 -3.25
C LEU A 342 -10.16 -10.83 -3.96
N GLU A 343 -10.98 -11.87 -4.11
CA GLU A 343 -12.33 -11.79 -4.67
C GLU A 343 -13.21 -10.83 -3.86
N LYS A 344 -13.08 -10.84 -2.53
CA LYS A 344 -13.80 -9.94 -1.62
C LYS A 344 -13.49 -8.46 -1.86
N PHE A 345 -12.25 -8.11 -2.26
CA PHE A 345 -11.91 -6.74 -2.68
C PHE A 345 -12.33 -6.46 -4.13
N HIS A 346 -12.30 -7.47 -4.99
CA HIS A 346 -12.74 -7.33 -6.38
C HIS A 346 -14.24 -7.02 -6.50
N ASP A 347 -15.09 -7.77 -5.82
CA ASP A 347 -16.54 -7.54 -5.72
C ASP A 347 -16.97 -7.34 -4.25
N PRO A 348 -16.86 -6.11 -3.72
CA PRO A 348 -17.11 -5.79 -2.31
C PRO A 348 -18.58 -5.91 -1.87
N PHE A 349 -19.50 -6.19 -2.81
CA PHE A 349 -20.91 -6.43 -2.52
C PHE A 349 -21.23 -7.89 -2.25
N LYS A 350 -20.36 -8.81 -2.67
CA LYS A 350 -20.52 -10.25 -2.46
C LYS A 350 -19.59 -10.72 -1.35
N ALA A 351 -20.01 -11.76 -0.66
CA ALA A 351 -19.13 -12.56 0.18
C ALA A 351 -18.71 -13.82 -0.59
N PRO A 352 -17.47 -14.31 -0.42
CA PRO A 352 -17.08 -15.63 -0.90
C PRO A 352 -18.01 -16.73 -0.35
N LEU A 353 -18.19 -17.81 -1.11
CA LEU A 353 -19.19 -18.86 -0.83
C LEU A 353 -18.92 -19.63 0.48
N ASP A 354 -17.69 -19.62 1.01
CA ASP A 354 -17.26 -20.39 2.19
C ASP A 354 -17.03 -19.52 3.46
N ASP A 355 -17.53 -18.27 3.51
CA ASP A 355 -17.31 -17.34 4.63
C ASP A 355 -18.07 -17.71 5.94
N ASP A 356 -18.81 -18.84 5.96
CA ASP A 356 -19.40 -19.41 7.18
C ASP A 356 -18.34 -20.12 8.05
N ASP A 357 -17.29 -20.67 7.43
CA ASP A 357 -16.09 -21.15 8.11
C ASP A 357 -15.02 -20.05 8.09
N ALA A 358 -15.21 -19.02 8.93
CA ALA A 358 -14.24 -17.96 9.20
C ALA A 358 -12.83 -18.47 9.59
N ALA A 359 -12.69 -19.78 9.78
CA ALA A 359 -11.49 -20.57 10.05
C ALA A 359 -10.46 -20.60 8.90
N VAL A 360 -10.89 -20.55 7.63
CA VAL A 360 -10.01 -20.94 6.50
C VAL A 360 -9.84 -19.86 5.43
N SER A 361 -10.84 -19.00 5.20
CA SER A 361 -10.77 -17.96 4.16
C SER A 361 -10.24 -16.63 4.68
N GLY A 362 -9.17 -16.10 4.08
CA GLY A 362 -8.67 -14.77 4.43
C GLY A 362 -7.17 -14.57 4.22
N LEU A 363 -6.58 -13.77 5.09
CA LEU A 363 -5.14 -13.51 5.14
C LEU A 363 -4.56 -14.11 6.43
N LYS A 364 -3.67 -15.10 6.29
CA LYS A 364 -2.87 -15.62 7.41
C LYS A 364 -1.47 -15.01 7.34
N ILE A 365 -1.01 -14.43 8.44
CA ILE A 365 0.33 -13.87 8.56
C ILE A 365 1.07 -14.63 9.66
N GLU A 366 2.04 -15.44 9.25
CA GLU A 366 3.02 -16.05 10.14
C GLU A 366 4.22 -15.13 10.27
N TYR A 367 4.87 -15.05 11.43
CA TYR A 367 6.15 -14.34 11.55
C TYR A 367 7.17 -15.09 12.38
N THR A 368 8.43 -14.90 12.02
CA THR A 368 9.57 -15.54 12.69
C THR A 368 10.65 -14.52 12.99
N ARG A 369 11.18 -14.57 14.20
CA ARG A 369 12.32 -13.76 14.64
C ARG A 369 13.64 -14.43 14.29
N VAL A 370 14.60 -13.65 13.83
CA VAL A 370 15.93 -14.11 13.40
C VAL A 370 16.99 -13.24 14.08
N PRO A 371 17.75 -13.76 15.05
CA PRO A 371 18.84 -13.04 15.67
C PRO A 371 19.90 -12.64 14.65
N ILE A 372 20.23 -11.35 14.60
CA ILE A 372 21.25 -10.81 13.69
C ILE A 372 22.64 -11.33 14.07
N TRP A 373 22.89 -11.44 15.37
CA TRP A 373 24.15 -11.93 15.92
C TRP A 373 24.01 -13.40 16.34
N PRO A 374 25.05 -14.23 16.15
CA PRO A 374 26.33 -13.94 15.49
C PRO A 374 26.22 -13.83 13.96
N ILE A 375 27.07 -13.02 13.30
CA ILE A 375 27.03 -12.87 11.81
C ILE A 375 27.24 -14.23 11.11
N LEU A 376 28.13 -15.07 11.64
CA LEU A 376 28.30 -16.44 11.17
C LEU A 376 27.01 -17.23 11.42
N GLY A 377 26.49 -17.87 10.38
CA GLY A 377 25.20 -18.55 10.43
C GLY A 377 24.01 -17.65 10.11
N LEU A 378 24.19 -16.33 9.99
CA LEU A 378 23.08 -15.40 9.70
C LEU A 378 22.45 -15.70 8.34
N ARG A 379 23.25 -16.05 7.34
CA ARG A 379 22.74 -16.44 6.02
C ARG A 379 21.80 -17.62 6.15
N GLU A 380 22.19 -18.66 6.87
CA GLU A 380 21.41 -19.88 7.00
C GLU A 380 20.16 -19.65 7.86
N ARG A 381 20.27 -18.91 8.97
CA ARG A 381 19.15 -18.55 9.84
C ARG A 381 18.10 -17.71 9.10
N LEU A 382 18.54 -16.64 8.43
CA LEU A 382 17.64 -15.77 7.68
C LEU A 382 17.11 -16.48 6.42
N GLY A 383 17.91 -17.35 5.79
CA GLY A 383 17.49 -18.17 4.66
C GLY A 383 16.38 -19.15 5.02
N LYS A 384 16.42 -19.74 6.22
CA LYS A 384 15.34 -20.61 6.73
C LYS A 384 14.03 -19.83 6.88
N ALA A 385 14.10 -18.63 7.44
CA ALA A 385 12.93 -17.78 7.66
C ALA A 385 12.34 -17.24 6.33
N LEU A 386 13.19 -16.82 5.39
CA LEU A 386 12.76 -16.35 4.07
C LEU A 386 12.17 -17.48 3.21
N GLY A 387 12.73 -18.68 3.34
CA GLY A 387 12.34 -19.87 2.59
C GLY A 387 13.15 -20.05 1.31
N GLN A 388 13.36 -21.31 0.92
CA GLN A 388 14.14 -21.69 -0.26
C GLN A 388 13.55 -21.17 -1.57
N GLU A 389 12.24 -20.90 -1.59
CA GLU A 389 11.56 -20.27 -2.72
C GLU A 389 12.16 -18.90 -3.05
N VAL A 390 12.55 -18.12 -2.04
CA VAL A 390 13.15 -16.78 -2.20
C VAL A 390 14.64 -16.88 -2.43
N VAL A 391 15.36 -17.57 -1.54
CA VAL A 391 16.82 -17.50 -1.49
C VAL A 391 17.52 -18.53 -2.36
N GLY A 392 16.77 -19.48 -2.93
CA GLY A 392 17.29 -20.62 -3.66
C GLY A 392 17.71 -21.78 -2.74
N ALA A 393 18.22 -22.86 -3.36
CA ALA A 393 18.72 -24.00 -2.61
C ALA A 393 19.98 -23.62 -1.81
N PHE A 394 19.97 -23.89 -0.50
CA PHE A 394 21.11 -23.76 0.39
C PHE A 394 21.08 -24.88 1.43
N ASN A 395 22.23 -25.24 1.99
CA ASN A 395 22.30 -26.23 3.06
C ASN A 395 22.13 -25.55 4.42
N PRO A 396 21.04 -25.80 5.18
CA PRO A 396 20.80 -25.15 6.46
C PRO A 396 21.77 -25.55 7.59
N GLY A 397 22.53 -26.64 7.40
CA GLY A 397 23.50 -27.14 8.38
C GLY A 397 24.94 -26.75 8.11
N ASP A 398 25.24 -26.15 6.96
CA ASP A 398 26.59 -25.75 6.57
C ASP A 398 26.71 -24.23 6.71
N ILE A 399 27.48 -23.77 7.69
CA ILE A 399 27.62 -22.34 8.00
C ILE A 399 28.57 -21.72 6.98
N GLU A 400 28.11 -20.74 6.20
CA GLU A 400 29.01 -19.98 5.35
C GLU A 400 30.00 -19.16 6.21
N THR A 401 31.30 -19.42 6.02
CA THR A 401 32.38 -18.77 6.76
C THR A 401 33.07 -17.63 6.00
N TRP A 402 32.71 -17.41 4.72
CA TRP A 402 33.28 -16.39 3.81
C TRP A 402 34.83 -16.34 3.82
N GLU A 403 35.49 -17.49 3.95
CA GLU A 403 36.96 -17.60 4.00
C GLU A 403 37.64 -17.40 2.64
N LYS A 404 36.89 -17.51 1.54
CA LYS A 404 37.34 -17.19 0.18
C LYS A 404 36.49 -16.06 -0.35
N GLU A 405 37.11 -15.00 -0.86
CA GLU A 405 36.36 -13.97 -1.59
C GLU A 405 35.75 -14.59 -2.86
N PRO A 406 34.51 -14.25 -3.22
CA PRO A 406 33.96 -14.69 -4.50
C PRO A 406 34.79 -14.07 -5.64
N GLU A 407 35.30 -14.92 -6.53
CA GLU A 407 36.02 -14.53 -7.76
C GLU A 407 35.18 -13.62 -8.66
#